data_AF-A0A382EVT8-F1
#
_entry.id   AF-A0A382EVT8-F1
#
_cell.length_a   1.000
_cell.length_b   1.000
_cell.length_c   1.000
_cell.angle_alpha   90.00
_cell.angle_beta   90.00
_cell.angle_gamma   90.00
#
_symmetry.space_group_name_H-M   'P 1'
#
loop_
_entity.id
_entity.type
_entity.pdbx_description
1 polymer ?
#
loop_
_entity_poly.entity_id
_entity_poly.type
_entity_poly.pdbx_seq_one_letter_code
_entity_poly.pdbx_strand_id
1 'polypeptide(L)'
;MVYEVAMSFENSTKRKIKEGDHVGFTPGYEEGFNDPAEEGVFLCWFGVNPDNSALLGKLTFGGPLAVDSSNKLTTKWGYIKAQK
;
A
#
# COMPACT_ATOMS: atom_id res chain seq x y z
N MET A 1 -7.50 -14.83 2.84
CA MET A 1 -8.37 -13.72 2.38
C MET A 1 -7.46 -12.67 1.78
N VAL A 2 -7.84 -12.05 0.65
CA VAL A 2 -7.07 -10.93 0.06
C VAL A 2 -7.85 -9.66 0.33
N TYR A 3 -7.19 -8.67 0.92
CA TYR A 3 -7.74 -7.34 1.12
C TYR A 3 -7.19 -6.42 0.05
N GLU A 4 -8.08 -5.82 -0.73
CA GLU A 4 -7.74 -4.76 -1.69
C GLU A 4 -8.26 -3.44 -1.13
N VAL A 5 -7.38 -2.44 -1.08
CA VAL A 5 -7.71 -1.11 -0.56
C VAL A 5 -7.28 -0.07 -1.59
N ALA A 6 -8.21 0.79 -1.98
CA ALA A 6 -7.94 2.00 -2.74
C ALA A 6 -8.13 3.21 -1.82
N MET A 7 -7.06 3.95 -1.55
CA MET A 7 -7.10 5.14 -0.71
C MET A 7 -6.84 6.40 -1.55
N SER A 8 -7.77 7.34 -1.49
CA SER A 8 -7.60 8.65 -2.12
C SER A 8 -6.58 9.49 -1.35
N PHE A 9 -5.62 10.07 -2.06
CA PHE A 9 -4.63 10.98 -1.46
C PHE A 9 -5.22 12.34 -1.07
N GLU A 10 -6.45 12.66 -1.46
CA GLU A 10 -7.08 13.96 -1.18
C GLU A 10 -7.14 14.28 0.33
N ASN A 11 -7.28 13.24 1.16
CA ASN A 11 -7.33 13.36 2.62
C ASN A 11 -5.95 13.28 3.27
N SER A 12 -4.92 12.84 2.54
CA SER A 12 -3.54 12.71 3.03
C SER A 12 -2.67 13.91 2.67
N THR A 13 -2.95 14.58 1.56
CA THR A 13 -2.15 15.71 1.07
C THR A 13 -2.95 16.61 0.14
N LYS A 14 -2.70 17.93 0.23
CA LYS A 14 -3.24 18.93 -0.70
C LYS A 14 -2.43 19.05 -1.99
N ARG A 15 -1.22 18.44 -2.04
CA ARG A 15 -0.32 18.49 -3.19
C ARG A 15 -0.64 17.36 -4.15
N LYS A 16 -0.68 17.66 -5.46
CA LYS A 16 -0.75 16.63 -6.51
C LYS A 16 0.54 15.79 -6.53
N ILE A 17 0.40 14.47 -6.40
CA ILE A 17 1.50 13.51 -6.52
C ILE A 17 1.97 13.42 -7.97
N LYS A 18 3.28 13.33 -8.15
CA LYS A 18 3.98 13.23 -9.43
C LYS A 18 4.87 11.99 -9.45
N GLU A 19 5.28 11.59 -10.64
CA GLU A 19 6.28 10.52 -10.80
C GLU A 19 7.57 10.87 -10.04
N GLY A 20 8.15 9.86 -9.37
CA GLY A 20 9.34 10.01 -8.53
C GLY A 20 9.07 10.53 -7.11
N ASP A 21 7.85 11.01 -6.81
CA ASP A 21 7.44 11.26 -5.43
C ASP A 21 7.46 9.95 -4.62
N HIS A 22 7.52 10.08 -3.30
CA HIS A 22 7.50 8.94 -2.40
C HIS A 22 6.66 9.19 -1.16
N VAL A 23 6.16 8.09 -0.59
CA VAL A 23 5.50 8.07 0.71
C VAL A 23 6.20 7.07 1.63
N GLY A 24 6.19 7.38 2.92
CA GLY A 24 6.49 6.40 3.96
C GLY A 24 5.38 5.35 3.97
N PHE A 25 5.74 4.08 3.95
CA PHE A 25 4.80 2.96 3.88
C PHE A 25 5.30 1.77 4.70
N THR A 26 4.42 1.17 5.49
CA THR A 26 4.65 -0.12 6.13
C THR A 26 3.36 -0.93 6.09
N PRO A 27 3.29 -2.07 5.36
CA PRO A 27 2.19 -2.99 5.49
C PRO A 27 2.39 -3.77 6.79
N GLY A 28 1.34 -3.84 7.61
CA GLY A 28 1.38 -4.62 8.83
C GLY A 28 0.00 -5.01 9.32
N TYR A 29 0.01 -5.98 10.21
CA TYR A 29 -1.14 -6.39 11.00
C TYR A 29 -0.85 -6.05 12.46
N GLU A 30 -1.84 -5.48 13.14
CA GLU A 30 -1.81 -5.30 14.58
C GLU A 30 -2.55 -6.49 15.19
N GLU A 31 -1.83 -7.29 15.97
CA GLU A 31 -2.42 -8.32 16.83
C GLU A 31 -3.16 -7.64 18.00
N GLY A 32 -4.06 -8.38 18.65
CA GLY A 32 -4.73 -7.90 19.87
C GLY A 32 -6.24 -7.71 19.77
N PHE A 33 -6.84 -7.88 18.59
CA PHE A 33 -8.31 -7.90 18.48
C PHE A 33 -8.94 -9.04 19.31
N ASN A 34 -8.24 -10.17 19.45
CA ASN A 34 -8.73 -11.35 20.17
C ASN A 34 -7.91 -11.71 21.42
N ASP A 35 -6.76 -11.06 21.66
CA ASP A 35 -5.92 -11.29 22.84
C ASP A 35 -5.35 -9.97 23.38
N PRO A 36 -5.88 -9.44 24.49
CA PRO A 36 -5.36 -8.20 25.10
C PRO A 36 -3.88 -8.25 25.48
N ALA A 37 -3.27 -9.42 25.61
CA ALA A 37 -1.84 -9.56 25.89
C ALA A 37 -0.95 -9.24 24.67
N GLU A 38 -1.52 -9.25 23.47
CA GLU A 38 -0.83 -8.96 22.21
C GLU A 38 -1.24 -7.57 21.64
N GLU A 39 -1.98 -6.77 22.41
CA GLU A 39 -2.35 -5.40 22.04
C GLU A 39 -1.09 -4.54 21.78
N GLY A 40 -1.04 -3.91 20.60
CA GLY A 40 0.11 -3.11 20.16
C GLY A 40 1.28 -3.91 19.59
N VAL A 41 1.14 -5.23 19.42
CA VAL A 41 2.11 -6.04 18.68
C VAL A 41 1.88 -5.87 17.17
N PHE A 42 2.80 -5.17 16.52
CA PHE A 42 2.76 -4.96 15.07
C PHE A 42 3.56 -6.03 14.34
N LEU A 43 2.88 -6.96 13.69
CA LEU A 43 3.43 -7.81 12.65
C LEU A 43 3.48 -7.01 11.34
N CYS A 44 4.35 -6.01 11.28
CA CYS A 44 4.70 -5.36 10.02
C CYS A 44 5.90 -6.08 9.38
N TRP A 45 6.25 -5.70 8.14
CA TRP A 45 7.32 -6.34 7.35
C TRP A 45 8.65 -6.53 8.11
N PHE A 46 8.90 -5.75 9.19
CA PHE A 46 10.08 -5.89 10.05
C PHE A 46 9.80 -5.80 11.57
N GLY A 47 8.54 -5.93 12.02
CA GLY A 47 8.20 -5.76 13.45
C GLY A 47 8.45 -4.35 14.01
N VAL A 48 8.51 -3.33 13.14
CA VAL A 48 8.69 -1.93 13.49
C VAL A 48 7.38 -1.24 13.89
N ASN A 49 7.46 -0.33 14.85
CA ASN A 49 6.34 0.52 15.25
C ASN A 49 5.97 1.50 14.09
N PRO A 50 4.75 1.44 13.53
CA PRO A 50 4.33 2.30 12.43
C PRO A 50 4.22 3.79 12.81
N ASP A 51 4.12 4.13 14.10
CA ASP A 51 4.06 5.52 14.57
C ASP A 51 5.42 6.23 14.46
N ASN A 52 6.52 5.48 14.41
CA ASN A 52 7.83 6.06 14.20
C ASN A 52 8.12 6.18 12.69
N SER A 53 7.83 7.36 12.15
CA SER A 53 7.99 7.64 10.70
C SER A 53 9.40 7.37 10.15
N ALA A 54 10.45 7.41 10.99
CA ALA A 54 11.81 7.09 10.58
C ALA A 54 12.03 5.60 10.25
N LEU A 55 11.12 4.72 10.70
CA LEU A 55 11.17 3.27 10.47
C LEU A 55 10.34 2.83 9.26
N LEU A 56 9.62 3.75 8.61
CA LEU A 56 8.78 3.42 7.46
C LEU A 56 9.63 3.11 6.24
N GLY A 57 9.19 2.10 5.47
CA GLY A 57 9.70 1.86 4.13
C GLY A 57 9.35 3.00 3.17
N LYS A 58 9.96 2.99 1.99
CA LYS A 58 9.75 4.04 0.97
C LYS A 58 9.05 3.45 -0.25
N LEU A 59 7.81 3.87 -0.49
CA LEU A 59 7.09 3.56 -1.73
C LEU A 59 7.25 4.72 -2.71
N THR A 60 7.78 4.45 -3.90
CA THR A 60 8.02 5.46 -4.94
C THR A 60 6.99 5.33 -6.04
N PHE A 61 6.39 6.45 -6.45
CA PHE A 61 5.38 6.45 -7.52
C PHE A 61 6.05 6.40 -8.89
N GLY A 62 5.79 5.32 -9.63
CA GLY A 62 6.30 5.10 -10.98
C GLY A 62 5.58 5.88 -12.09
N GLY A 63 4.78 6.89 -11.74
CA GLY A 63 3.99 7.66 -12.69
C GLY A 63 2.63 7.03 -13.03
N PRO A 64 1.87 7.66 -13.95
CA PRO A 64 0.58 7.13 -14.38
C PRO A 64 0.73 5.75 -15.01
N LEU A 65 -0.22 4.86 -14.74
CA LEU A 65 -0.32 3.62 -15.50
C LEU A 65 -0.51 3.97 -16.98
N ALA A 66 0.35 3.44 -17.84
CA ALA A 66 0.22 3.59 -19.28
C ALA A 66 -1.06 2.85 -19.72
N VAL A 67 -2.16 3.58 -19.83
CA VAL A 67 -3.43 3.10 -20.36
C VAL A 67 -3.63 3.61 -21.77
N ASP A 68 -4.18 2.77 -22.64
CA ASP A 68 -4.56 3.19 -23.99
C ASP A 68 -5.79 4.10 -23.96
N SER A 69 -6.21 4.61 -25.12
CA SER A 69 -7.40 5.45 -25.27
C SER A 69 -8.72 4.76 -24.89
N SER A 70 -8.68 3.45 -24.59
CA SER A 70 -9.82 2.68 -24.07
C SER A 70 -9.74 2.44 -22.56
N ASN A 71 -8.85 3.16 -21.85
CA ASN A 71 -8.55 2.99 -20.42
C ASN A 71 -8.06 1.57 -20.06
N LYS A 72 -7.49 0.84 -21.01
CA LYS A 72 -6.91 -0.49 -20.74
C LYS A 72 -5.41 -0.36 -20.51
N LEU A 73 -4.92 -1.07 -19.50
CA LEU A 73 -3.48 -1.23 -19.25
C LEU A 73 -2.79 -1.73 -20.54
N THR A 74 -1.85 -0.96 -21.05
CA THR A 74 -1.09 -1.27 -22.28
C THR A 74 -0.20 -2.50 -22.12
N THR A 75 0.13 -2.86 -20.88
CA THR A 75 0.87 -4.08 -20.53
C THR A 75 0.03 -4.91 -19.56
N LYS A 76 -0.33 -6.14 -19.96
CA LYS A 76 -0.93 -7.10 -19.03
C LYS A 76 0.16 -7.54 -18.04
N TRP A 77 0.05 -7.14 -16.77
CA TRP A 77 0.91 -7.62 -15.70
C TRP A 77 0.48 -9.04 -15.31
N GLY A 78 0.83 -10.00 -16.16
CA GLY A 78 0.52 -11.41 -15.96
C GLY A 78 -0.94 -11.80 -16.26
N TYR A 79 -1.14 -13.09 -16.51
CA TYR A 79 -2.47 -13.68 -16.57
C TYR A 79 -2.89 -14.03 -15.14
N ILE A 80 -3.92 -13.36 -14.62
CA ILE A 80 -4.64 -13.88 -13.46
C ILE A 80 -5.23 -15.22 -13.90
N LYS A 81 -4.75 -16.32 -13.32
CA LYS A 81 -5.39 -17.63 -13.52
C LYS A 81 -6.80 -17.51 -12.95
N ALA A 82 -7.80 -17.42 -13.83
CA ALA A 82 -9.17 -17.70 -13.44
C ALA A 82 -9.20 -19.16 -12.96
N GLN A 83 -9.55 -19.38 -11.68
CA GLN A 83 -9.92 -20.71 -11.23
C GLN A 83 -11.17 -21.13 -12.02
N LYS A 84 -11.11 -22.34 -12.60
CA LYS A 84 -12.29 -23.00 -13.18
C LYS A 84 -13.20 -23.50 -12.08
#